data_AF-A0A1A8DW40-F1
#
_entry.id   AF-A0A1A8DW40-F1
#
_cell.length_a   1.000
_cell.length_b   1.000
_cell.length_c   1.000
_cell.angle_alpha   90.00
_cell.angle_beta   90.00
_cell.angle_gamma   90.00
#
_symmetry.space_group_name_H-M   'P 1'
#
loop_
_entity.id
_entity.type
_entity.pdbx_description
1 polymer ?
#
loop_
_entity_poly.entity_id
_entity_poly.type
_entity_poly.pdbx_seq_one_letter_code
_entity_poly.pdbx_strand_id
1 'polypeptide(L)'
;MSANILINSPNLKYTDTHIEAQYSYQTTSVHQEGNKLTVTPRTTEMIFRTERHVPRLGVMLVGWGGNNGTTVTAAVLANKLGLTWRTKNGEKKANYFGSFLQSSTVCLGSGSEGEVNVPFCDLLPMVHPNDIIFDGWDISSMDLGRAMERAQVLDWSLQEQLRPYMCCLKPRPSISIPDFIAANQDSRADNVLTGTMAEQMERVRADIRDFKLSSGVDKVIVLWTA
;
A
#
# COMPACT_ATOMS: atom_id res chain seq x y z
N MET A 1 -15.15 -14.73 1.08
CA MET A 1 -14.61 -15.69 0.10
C MET A 1 -14.26 -14.89 -1.12
N SER A 2 -13.04 -14.99 -1.64
CA SER A 2 -12.64 -14.31 -2.87
C SER A 2 -13.45 -14.89 -4.04
N ALA A 3 -14.09 -14.04 -4.82
CA ALA A 3 -14.84 -14.44 -6.00
C ALA A 3 -13.86 -14.82 -7.11
N ASN A 4 -14.02 -16.02 -7.69
CA ASN A 4 -13.26 -16.41 -8.88
C ASN A 4 -14.01 -15.89 -10.12
N ILE A 5 -13.60 -14.73 -10.62
CA ILE A 5 -14.24 -14.05 -11.75
C ILE A 5 -13.59 -14.50 -13.06
N LEU A 6 -14.38 -15.12 -13.95
CA LEU A 6 -13.99 -15.47 -15.31
C LEU A 6 -14.81 -14.64 -16.31
N ILE A 7 -14.14 -13.84 -17.14
CA ILE A 7 -14.80 -13.06 -18.17
C ILE A 7 -14.74 -13.82 -19.50
N ASN A 8 -15.92 -14.20 -20.01
CA ASN A 8 -16.04 -14.85 -21.32
C ASN A 8 -16.18 -13.78 -22.42
N SER A 9 -15.07 -13.37 -23.01
CA SER A 9 -15.02 -12.35 -24.07
C SER A 9 -14.05 -12.75 -25.18
N PRO A 10 -14.38 -12.53 -26.47
CA PRO A 10 -13.44 -12.74 -27.57
C PRO A 10 -12.25 -11.77 -27.54
N ASN A 11 -12.37 -10.66 -26.79
CA ASN A 11 -11.32 -9.66 -26.64
C ASN A 11 -10.35 -9.97 -25.49
N LEU A 12 -10.56 -11.10 -24.81
CA LEU A 12 -9.71 -11.57 -23.72
C LEU A 12 -9.03 -12.89 -24.08
N LYS A 13 -7.76 -12.98 -23.70
CA LYS A 13 -6.99 -14.21 -23.77
C LYS A 13 -6.31 -14.45 -22.43
N TYR A 14 -6.65 -15.57 -21.80
CA TYR A 14 -5.97 -16.06 -20.61
C TYR A 14 -4.83 -16.97 -21.02
N THR A 15 -3.63 -16.68 -20.56
CA THR A 15 -2.45 -17.56 -20.66
C THR A 15 -2.01 -17.99 -19.26
N ASP A 16 -1.03 -18.87 -19.15
CA ASP A 16 -0.51 -19.31 -17.85
C ASP A 16 0.07 -18.13 -17.04
N THR A 17 0.63 -17.13 -17.72
CA THR A 17 1.39 -16.04 -17.09
C THR A 17 0.67 -14.68 -17.14
N HIS A 18 -0.22 -14.46 -18.11
CA HIS A 18 -0.84 -13.16 -18.36
C HIS A 18 -2.34 -13.24 -18.70
N ILE A 19 -3.06 -12.16 -18.38
CA ILE A 19 -4.36 -11.81 -18.97
C ILE A 19 -4.08 -10.76 -20.05
N GLU A 20 -4.46 -11.05 -21.29
CA GLU A 20 -4.32 -10.11 -22.41
C GLU A 20 -5.71 -9.59 -22.81
N ALA A 21 -5.88 -8.27 -22.81
CA ALA A 21 -7.15 -7.59 -23.06
C ALA A 21 -7.03 -6.58 -24.19
N GLN A 22 -7.82 -6.78 -25.24
CA GLN A 22 -7.98 -5.79 -26.31
C GLN A 22 -9.02 -4.75 -25.87
N TYR A 23 -8.68 -3.47 -25.97
CA TYR A 23 -9.52 -2.36 -25.55
C TYR A 23 -9.47 -1.21 -26.54
N SER A 24 -10.63 -0.86 -27.11
CA SER A 24 -10.80 0.30 -27.98
C SER A 24 -11.06 1.55 -27.16
N TYR A 25 -10.03 2.35 -26.89
CA TYR A 25 -10.18 3.61 -26.15
C TYR A 25 -10.76 4.69 -27.06
N GLN A 26 -12.00 5.08 -26.80
CA GLN A 26 -12.70 6.13 -27.55
C GLN A 26 -12.60 7.47 -26.81
N THR A 27 -12.18 8.51 -27.53
CA THR A 27 -12.03 9.87 -27.01
C THR A 27 -12.31 10.90 -28.11
N THR A 28 -12.20 12.19 -27.84
CA THR A 28 -12.42 13.26 -28.82
C THR A 28 -11.25 14.24 -28.80
N SER A 29 -10.88 14.75 -29.98
CA SER A 29 -9.98 15.91 -30.10
C SER A 29 -10.79 17.14 -30.53
N VAL A 30 -10.60 18.25 -29.83
CA VAL A 30 -11.29 19.52 -30.13
C VAL A 30 -10.29 20.52 -30.71
N HIS A 31 -10.61 21.08 -31.88
CA HIS A 31 -9.84 22.16 -32.49
C HIS A 31 -10.70 23.43 -32.55
N GLN A 32 -10.15 24.56 -32.11
CA GLN A 32 -10.84 25.85 -32.11
C GLN A 32 -10.24 26.79 -33.15
N GLU A 33 -11.08 27.34 -34.03
CA GLU A 33 -10.74 28.42 -34.95
C GLU A 33 -11.73 29.58 -34.76
N GLY A 34 -11.28 30.63 -34.07
CA GLY A 34 -12.16 31.72 -33.65
C GLY A 34 -13.28 31.20 -32.73
N ASN A 35 -14.54 31.38 -33.16
CA ASN A 35 -15.73 30.90 -32.43
C ASN A 35 -16.18 29.49 -32.87
N LYS A 36 -15.52 28.87 -33.85
CA LYS A 36 -15.88 27.53 -34.32
C LYS A 36 -15.09 26.47 -33.54
N LEU A 37 -15.80 25.55 -32.91
CA LEU A 37 -15.24 24.33 -32.32
C LEU A 37 -15.48 23.15 -33.26
N THR A 38 -14.41 22.51 -33.70
CA THR A 38 -14.47 21.26 -34.47
C THR A 38 -14.11 20.11 -33.54
N VAL A 39 -15.08 19.25 -33.24
CA VAL A 39 -14.91 18.06 -32.40
C VAL A 39 -14.74 16.84 -33.30
N THR A 40 -13.62 16.13 -33.18
CA THR A 40 -13.31 14.92 -33.96
C THR A 40 -13.21 13.72 -33.03
N PRO A 41 -14.15 12.75 -33.10
CA PRO A 41 -14.02 11.47 -32.41
C PRO A 41 -12.78 10.70 -32.86
N ARG A 42 -12.10 10.05 -31.92
CA ARG A 42 -10.92 9.23 -32.15
C ARG A 42 -11.05 7.92 -31.38
N THR A 43 -10.55 6.85 -31.99
CA THR A 43 -10.42 5.54 -31.34
C THR A 43 -8.95 5.14 -31.36
N THR A 44 -8.44 4.68 -30.22
CA THR A 44 -7.10 4.11 -30.09
C THR A 44 -7.23 2.67 -29.60
N GLU A 45 -6.83 1.71 -30.42
CA GLU A 45 -6.80 0.30 -30.03
C GLU A 45 -5.59 0.04 -29.12
N MET A 46 -5.85 -0.58 -27.97
CA MET A 46 -4.84 -0.92 -26.97
C MET A 46 -4.89 -2.42 -26.68
N ILE A 47 -3.72 -3.00 -26.37
CA ILE A 47 -3.63 -4.34 -25.81
C ILE A 47 -2.99 -4.21 -24.43
N PHE A 48 -3.77 -4.46 -23.38
CA PHE A 48 -3.26 -4.54 -22.02
C PHE A 48 -2.79 -5.96 -21.72
N ARG A 49 -1.63 -6.09 -21.08
CA ARG A 49 -1.12 -7.36 -20.57
C ARG A 49 -0.92 -7.24 -19.07
N THR A 50 -1.66 -8.05 -18.32
CA THR A 50 -1.61 -8.07 -16.85
C THR A 50 -0.98 -9.39 -16.40
N GLU A 51 0.14 -9.32 -15.68
CA GLU A 51 0.76 -10.50 -15.06
C GLU A 51 -0.22 -11.17 -14.08
N ARG A 52 -0.33 -12.50 -14.15
CA ARG A 52 -1.16 -13.29 -13.24
C ARG A 52 -0.47 -13.60 -11.92
N HIS A 53 0.87 -13.61 -11.93
CA HIS A 53 1.65 -13.86 -10.74
C HIS A 53 1.63 -12.63 -9.81
N VAL A 54 1.12 -12.83 -8.59
CA VAL A 54 1.14 -11.82 -7.53
C VAL A 54 2.49 -11.92 -6.80
N PRO A 55 3.32 -10.86 -6.82
CA PRO A 55 4.65 -10.90 -6.22
C PRO A 55 4.59 -10.86 -4.69
N ARG A 56 5.59 -11.43 -4.03
CA ARG A 56 5.86 -11.12 -2.62
C ARG A 56 6.28 -9.66 -2.52
N LEU A 57 5.48 -8.87 -1.83
CA LEU A 57 5.65 -7.42 -1.78
C LEU A 57 6.30 -6.99 -0.46
N GLY A 58 7.41 -6.25 -0.59
CA GLY A 58 7.97 -5.45 0.49
C GLY A 58 7.57 -3.98 0.33
N VAL A 59 7.22 -3.32 1.43
CA VAL A 59 6.99 -1.88 1.47
C VAL A 59 7.95 -1.25 2.47
N MET A 60 8.77 -0.31 2.00
CA MET A 60 9.66 0.47 2.85
C MET A 60 9.09 1.87 3.08
N LEU A 61 8.84 2.22 4.34
CA LEU A 61 8.22 3.48 4.72
C LEU A 61 9.29 4.48 5.18
N VAL A 62 9.33 5.66 4.55
CA VAL A 62 10.06 6.80 5.14
C VAL A 62 9.14 7.45 6.17
N GLY A 63 9.57 7.56 7.42
CA GLY A 63 8.72 7.96 8.55
C GLY A 63 7.97 6.77 9.18
N TRP A 64 8.59 5.59 9.19
CA TRP A 64 7.93 4.34 9.63
C TRP A 64 7.46 4.39 11.09
N GLY A 65 8.19 5.09 11.96
CA GLY A 65 7.82 5.29 13.36
C GLY A 65 6.78 6.40 13.57
N GLY A 66 6.35 7.11 12.53
CA GLY A 66 5.26 8.09 12.61
C GLY A 66 3.89 7.43 12.79
N ASN A 67 2.87 8.24 13.10
CA ASN A 67 1.51 7.75 13.37
C ASN A 67 0.97 6.85 12.25
N ASN A 68 1.17 7.22 10.99
CA ASN A 68 0.74 6.43 9.84
C ASN A 68 1.51 5.12 9.73
N GLY A 69 2.84 5.17 9.82
CA GLY A 69 3.71 4.00 9.67
C GLY A 69 3.47 2.94 10.75
N THR A 70 3.29 3.36 12.00
CA THR A 70 2.93 2.45 13.10
C THR A 70 1.54 1.88 12.91
N THR A 71 0.57 2.72 12.50
CA THR A 71 -0.84 2.30 12.36
C THR A 71 -1.04 1.32 11.21
N VAL A 72 -0.43 1.55 10.04
CA VAL A 72 -0.56 0.62 8.90
C VAL A 72 0.10 -0.73 9.21
N THR A 73 1.26 -0.72 9.87
CA THR A 73 1.96 -1.94 10.28
C THR A 73 1.13 -2.73 11.29
N ALA A 74 0.59 -2.04 12.30
CA ALA A 74 -0.30 -2.63 13.31
C ALA A 74 -1.60 -3.19 12.69
N ALA A 75 -2.22 -2.45 11.77
CA ALA A 75 -3.44 -2.89 11.09
C ALA A 75 -3.22 -4.18 10.29
N VAL A 76 -2.10 -4.29 9.58
CA VAL A 76 -1.73 -5.50 8.85
C VAL A 76 -1.47 -6.68 9.78
N LEU A 77 -0.71 -6.47 10.86
CA LEU A 77 -0.48 -7.53 11.85
C LEU A 77 -1.77 -7.99 12.52
N ALA A 78 -2.63 -7.05 12.94
CA ALA A 78 -3.89 -7.38 13.59
C ALA A 78 -4.83 -8.19 12.69
N ASN A 79 -4.93 -7.83 11.39
CA ASN A 79 -5.72 -8.57 10.41
C ASN A 79 -5.11 -9.95 10.12
N LYS A 80 -3.79 -10.04 9.96
CA LYS A 80 -3.07 -11.29 9.73
C LYS A 80 -3.21 -12.29 10.88
N LEU A 81 -3.17 -11.80 12.11
CA LEU A 81 -3.33 -12.60 13.33
C LEU A 81 -4.81 -12.85 13.68
N GLY A 82 -5.76 -12.25 12.94
CA GLY A 82 -7.19 -12.42 13.19
C GLY A 82 -7.65 -11.84 14.53
N LEU A 83 -7.00 -10.78 15.02
CA LEU A 83 -7.22 -10.29 16.38
C LEU A 83 -8.63 -9.73 16.58
N THR A 84 -9.14 -9.97 17.79
CA THR A 84 -10.29 -9.27 18.35
C THR A 84 -9.87 -8.59 19.65
N TRP A 85 -10.56 -7.50 20.02
CA TRP A 85 -10.28 -6.80 21.27
C TRP A 85 -11.56 -6.18 21.82
N ARG A 86 -11.62 -6.04 23.15
CA ARG A 86 -12.73 -5.36 23.80
C ARG A 86 -12.53 -3.86 23.80
N THR A 87 -13.61 -3.14 23.53
CA THR A 87 -13.75 -1.69 23.69
C THR A 87 -14.90 -1.40 24.64
N LYS A 88 -15.08 -0.13 25.03
CA LYS A 88 -16.27 0.30 25.79
C LYS A 88 -17.60 0.01 25.07
N ASN A 89 -17.55 -0.20 23.75
CA ASN A 89 -18.72 -0.47 22.90
C ASN A 89 -18.82 -1.96 22.50
N GLY A 90 -18.14 -2.86 23.22
CA GLY A 90 -18.13 -4.29 22.94
C GLY A 90 -16.88 -4.76 22.18
N GLU A 91 -16.93 -6.01 21.73
CA GLU A 91 -15.83 -6.63 20.98
C GLU A 91 -15.72 -6.06 19.56
N LYS A 92 -14.48 -5.84 19.12
CA LYS A 92 -14.11 -5.45 17.77
C LYS A 92 -13.25 -6.54 17.15
N LYS A 93 -13.32 -6.67 15.82
CA LYS A 93 -12.47 -7.54 15.02
C LYS A 93 -11.65 -6.71 14.05
N ALA A 94 -10.38 -7.06 13.88
CA ALA A 94 -9.52 -6.46 12.88
C ALA A 94 -10.17 -6.55 11.48
N ASN A 95 -10.12 -5.44 10.75
CA ASN A 95 -10.64 -5.32 9.40
C ASN A 95 -9.85 -4.24 8.62
N TYR A 96 -10.19 -4.05 7.35
CA TYR A 96 -9.62 -3.01 6.48
C TYR A 96 -10.63 -1.94 6.09
N PHE A 97 -11.59 -1.61 6.96
CA PHE A 97 -12.55 -0.55 6.68
C PHE A 97 -11.84 0.78 6.40
N GLY A 98 -12.38 1.52 5.44
CA GLY A 98 -11.74 2.73 4.88
C GLY A 98 -10.78 2.46 3.72
N SER A 99 -10.32 1.21 3.52
CA SER A 99 -9.62 0.84 2.29
C SER A 99 -10.60 0.64 1.15
N PHE A 100 -10.52 1.47 0.11
CA PHE A 100 -11.31 1.28 -1.11
C PHE A 100 -11.06 -0.12 -1.71
N LEU A 101 -9.81 -0.55 -1.77
CA LEU A 101 -9.46 -1.84 -2.38
C LEU A 101 -10.05 -3.03 -1.61
N GLN A 102 -10.02 -3.00 -0.28
CA GLN A 102 -10.40 -4.14 0.56
C GLN A 102 -11.85 -4.10 1.06
N SER A 103 -12.49 -2.94 1.02
CA SER A 103 -13.82 -2.72 1.63
C SER A 103 -14.84 -2.10 0.66
N SER A 104 -14.55 -2.06 -0.64
CA SER A 104 -15.53 -1.65 -1.66
C SER A 104 -15.88 -2.79 -2.61
N THR A 105 -16.99 -2.59 -3.32
CA THR A 105 -17.43 -3.48 -4.40
C THR A 105 -17.52 -2.74 -5.72
N VAL A 106 -17.55 -3.51 -6.80
CA VAL A 106 -17.79 -3.05 -8.17
C VAL A 106 -18.93 -3.86 -8.77
N CYS A 107 -19.82 -3.19 -9.50
CA CYS A 107 -20.90 -3.85 -10.22
C CYS A 107 -20.33 -4.48 -11.50
N LEU A 108 -20.49 -5.80 -11.64
CA LEU A 108 -20.11 -6.53 -12.85
C LEU A 108 -21.17 -6.42 -13.95
N GLY A 109 -22.42 -6.16 -13.57
CA GLY A 109 -23.57 -6.09 -14.48
C GLY A 109 -24.83 -6.69 -13.85
N SER A 110 -25.83 -6.97 -14.68
CA SER A 110 -27.13 -7.49 -14.25
C SER A 110 -27.20 -9.01 -14.35
N GLY A 111 -27.59 -9.67 -13.26
CA GLY A 111 -27.97 -11.08 -13.20
C GLY A 111 -29.49 -11.27 -13.11
N SER A 112 -29.93 -12.52 -12.95
CA SER A 112 -31.36 -12.87 -12.88
C SER A 112 -32.09 -12.26 -11.67
N GLU A 113 -31.37 -11.94 -10.61
CA GLU A 113 -31.91 -11.39 -9.36
C GLU A 113 -31.59 -9.90 -9.14
N GLY A 114 -30.92 -9.24 -10.10
CA GLY A 114 -30.51 -7.84 -9.99
C GLY A 114 -29.02 -7.62 -10.28
N GLU A 115 -28.48 -6.49 -9.84
CA GLU A 115 -27.07 -6.16 -10.03
C GLU A 115 -26.15 -7.09 -9.24
N VAL A 116 -25.13 -7.62 -9.91
CA VAL A 116 -24.11 -8.48 -9.31
C VAL A 116 -22.89 -7.64 -8.94
N ASN A 117 -22.68 -7.45 -7.64
CA ASN A 117 -21.54 -6.74 -7.10
C ASN A 117 -20.50 -7.71 -6.54
N VAL A 118 -19.23 -7.45 -6.81
CA VAL A 118 -18.10 -8.25 -6.32
C VAL A 118 -17.10 -7.37 -5.59
N PRO A 119 -16.29 -7.92 -4.66
CA PRO A 119 -15.20 -7.16 -4.04
C PRO A 119 -14.25 -6.59 -5.08
N PHE A 120 -13.86 -5.33 -4.93
CA PHE A 120 -13.00 -4.65 -5.91
C PHE A 120 -11.65 -5.36 -6.08
N CYS A 121 -11.08 -5.89 -4.99
CA CYS A 121 -9.84 -6.65 -5.00
C CYS A 121 -9.91 -8.00 -5.72
N ASP A 122 -11.10 -8.51 -6.04
CA ASP A 122 -11.27 -9.80 -6.75
C ASP A 122 -11.27 -9.63 -8.28
N LEU A 123 -11.29 -8.40 -8.82
CA LEU A 123 -11.33 -8.15 -10.27
C LEU A 123 -10.10 -8.68 -11.02
N LEU A 124 -8.92 -8.54 -10.42
CA LEU A 124 -7.64 -8.91 -11.00
C LEU A 124 -6.72 -9.46 -9.90
N PRO A 125 -5.69 -10.25 -10.24
CA PRO A 125 -4.70 -10.72 -9.28
C PRO A 125 -4.01 -9.53 -8.59
N MET A 126 -4.17 -9.43 -7.26
CA MET A 126 -3.62 -8.34 -6.45
C MET A 126 -2.99 -8.87 -5.16
N VAL A 127 -2.01 -8.13 -4.66
CA VAL A 127 -1.40 -8.40 -3.34
C VAL A 127 -2.43 -8.17 -2.24
N HIS A 128 -2.63 -9.14 -1.37
CA HIS A 128 -3.43 -8.95 -0.17
C HIS A 128 -2.60 -8.23 0.91
N PRO A 129 -3.13 -7.24 1.64
CA PRO A 129 -2.34 -6.47 2.62
C PRO A 129 -1.69 -7.32 3.72
N ASN A 130 -2.29 -8.44 4.13
CA ASN A 130 -1.68 -9.41 5.07
C ASN A 130 -0.34 -10.01 4.61
N ASP A 131 -0.07 -9.96 3.31
CA ASP A 131 1.15 -10.52 2.70
C ASP A 131 2.26 -9.47 2.51
N ILE A 132 1.98 -8.21 2.85
CA ILE A 132 2.97 -7.14 2.79
C ILE A 132 3.96 -7.30 3.94
N ILE A 133 5.25 -7.22 3.61
CA ILE A 133 6.34 -7.14 4.58
C ILE A 133 6.77 -5.68 4.70
N PHE A 134 6.77 -5.13 5.91
CA PHE A 134 7.19 -3.75 6.17
C PHE A 134 8.62 -3.68 6.70
N ASP A 135 9.34 -2.67 6.24
CA ASP A 135 10.58 -2.13 6.80
C ASP A 135 10.54 -0.60 6.56
N GLY A 136 11.59 0.13 6.92
CA GLY A 136 11.62 1.56 6.66
C GLY A 136 12.62 2.33 7.51
N TRP A 137 12.54 3.64 7.38
CA TRP A 137 13.42 4.59 8.04
C TRP A 137 12.61 5.55 8.91
N ASP A 138 13.21 6.01 10.00
CA ASP A 138 12.70 7.13 10.78
C ASP A 138 13.89 7.85 11.41
N ILE A 139 13.79 9.17 11.54
CA ILE A 139 14.81 9.96 12.25
C ILE A 139 14.84 9.62 13.76
N SER A 140 13.79 8.97 14.28
CA SER A 140 13.74 8.43 15.64
C SER A 140 14.09 6.95 15.70
N SER A 141 14.88 6.55 16.69
CA SER A 141 15.30 5.16 16.95
C SER A 141 14.22 4.31 17.65
N MET A 142 13.08 4.91 17.98
CA MET A 142 11.98 4.29 18.72
C MET A 142 11.42 3.08 17.96
N ASP A 143 11.35 1.93 18.64
CA ASP A 143 10.68 0.74 18.09
C ASP A 143 9.18 0.98 17.86
N LEU A 144 8.57 0.22 16.94
CA LEU A 144 7.17 0.46 16.59
C LEU A 144 6.20 0.20 17.73
N GLY A 145 6.55 -0.59 18.74
CA GLY A 145 5.70 -0.80 19.91
C GLY A 145 5.57 0.47 20.74
N ARG A 146 6.70 1.12 21.04
CA ARG A 146 6.73 2.43 21.70
C ARG A 146 6.16 3.53 20.81
N ALA A 147 6.44 3.50 19.51
CA ALA A 147 5.94 4.49 18.58
C ALA A 147 4.41 4.40 18.39
N MET A 148 3.86 3.19 18.39
CA MET A 148 2.40 2.95 18.40
C MET A 148 1.74 3.54 19.65
N GLU A 149 2.37 3.38 20.82
CA GLU A 149 1.91 3.96 22.08
C GLU A 149 1.96 5.50 22.04
N ARG A 150 3.07 6.06 21.54
CA ARG A 150 3.20 7.51 21.31
C ARG A 150 2.13 8.06 20.35
N ALA A 151 1.77 7.30 19.33
CA ALA A 151 0.83 7.73 18.30
C ALA A 151 -0.62 7.85 18.83
N GLN A 152 -0.98 7.10 19.88
CA GLN A 152 -2.30 7.16 20.52
C GLN A 152 -3.49 6.97 19.55
N VAL A 153 -3.28 6.19 18.48
CA VAL A 153 -4.31 5.95 17.45
C VAL A 153 -5.18 4.74 17.79
N LEU A 154 -4.58 3.64 18.24
CA LEU A 154 -5.27 2.36 18.45
C LEU A 154 -5.78 2.22 19.87
N ASP A 155 -6.86 1.47 20.05
CA ASP A 155 -7.35 1.10 21.39
C ASP A 155 -6.26 0.40 22.21
N TRP A 156 -6.16 0.75 23.49
CA TRP A 156 -5.13 0.21 24.39
C TRP A 156 -5.08 -1.32 24.41
N SER A 157 -6.24 -1.98 24.46
CA SER A 157 -6.34 -3.45 24.46
C SER A 157 -5.82 -4.11 23.19
N LEU A 158 -5.84 -3.40 22.05
CA LEU A 158 -5.21 -3.85 20.82
C LEU A 158 -3.70 -3.60 20.86
N GLN A 159 -3.27 -2.45 21.37
CA GLN A 159 -1.85 -2.13 21.53
C GLN A 159 -1.12 -3.18 22.39
N GLU A 160 -1.72 -3.62 23.50
CA GLU A 160 -1.16 -4.66 24.36
C GLU A 160 -0.95 -5.99 23.62
N GLN A 161 -1.93 -6.41 22.81
CA GLN A 161 -1.84 -7.64 22.02
C GLN A 161 -0.78 -7.56 20.91
N LEU A 162 -0.59 -6.38 20.32
CA LEU A 162 0.38 -6.17 19.24
C LEU A 162 1.81 -5.90 19.75
N ARG A 163 1.98 -5.48 21.00
CA ARG A 163 3.28 -5.10 21.58
C ARG A 163 4.38 -6.14 21.39
N PRO A 164 4.16 -7.46 21.60
CA PRO A 164 5.21 -8.47 21.40
C PRO A 164 5.75 -8.52 19.96
N TYR A 165 4.93 -8.16 18.97
CA TYR A 165 5.29 -8.16 17.55
C TYR A 165 5.92 -6.82 17.14
N MET A 166 5.34 -5.71 17.60
CA MET A 166 5.73 -4.36 17.21
C MET A 166 7.06 -3.92 17.82
N CYS A 167 7.40 -4.35 19.04
CA CYS A 167 8.68 -3.99 19.68
C CYS A 167 9.91 -4.60 19.00
N CYS A 168 9.74 -5.65 18.20
CA CYS A 168 10.81 -6.25 17.41
C CYS A 168 11.11 -5.48 16.11
N LEU A 169 10.25 -4.52 15.74
CA LEU A 169 10.37 -3.75 14.51
C LEU A 169 10.99 -2.38 14.83
N LYS A 170 12.19 -2.13 14.30
CA LYS A 170 12.94 -0.90 14.53
C LYS A 170 13.24 -0.19 13.22
N PRO A 171 12.99 1.13 13.11
CA PRO A 171 13.36 1.88 11.92
C PRO A 171 14.87 1.92 11.69
N ARG A 172 15.26 1.86 10.42
CA ARG A 172 16.63 2.15 9.97
C ARG A 172 16.93 3.65 10.12
N PRO A 173 18.21 4.03 10.28
CA PRO A 173 18.58 5.44 10.35
C PRO A 173 18.21 6.21 9.07
N SER A 174 17.56 7.36 9.22
CA SER A 174 17.08 8.17 8.09
C SER A 174 18.00 9.34 7.78
N ILE A 175 17.80 9.98 6.63
CA ILE A 175 18.36 11.29 6.33
C ILE A 175 17.56 12.35 7.09
N SER A 176 18.25 13.29 7.75
CA SER A 176 17.65 14.47 8.38
C SER A 176 18.39 15.71 7.92
N ILE A 177 17.67 16.65 7.32
CA ILE A 177 18.19 17.96 6.90
C ILE A 177 17.32 19.01 7.60
N PRO A 178 17.79 19.62 8.71
CA PRO A 178 16.98 20.49 9.55
C PRO A 178 16.25 21.61 8.80
N ASP A 179 16.88 22.17 7.76
CA ASP A 179 16.32 23.25 6.95
C ASP A 179 15.01 22.88 6.21
N PHE A 180 14.71 21.59 6.05
CA PHE A 180 13.51 21.10 5.36
C PHE A 180 12.38 20.69 6.31
N ILE A 181 12.59 20.74 7.63
CA ILE A 181 11.61 20.33 8.62
C ILE A 181 11.48 21.37 9.75
N ALA A 182 10.43 21.25 10.57
CA ALA A 182 10.26 22.14 11.69
C ALA A 182 11.36 21.91 12.74
N ALA A 183 11.94 23.00 13.27
CA ALA A 183 13.02 22.94 14.27
C ALA A 183 12.66 22.16 15.56
N ASN A 184 11.36 21.98 15.84
CA ASN A 184 10.92 21.16 16.98
C ASN A 184 11.16 19.65 16.78
N GLN A 185 11.60 19.21 15.60
CA GLN A 185 11.98 17.82 15.34
C GLN A 185 13.41 17.49 15.77
N ASP A 186 14.23 18.49 16.13
CA ASP A 186 15.65 18.28 16.49
C ASP A 186 15.81 17.29 17.65
N SER A 187 14.95 17.38 18.68
CA SER A 187 14.98 16.46 19.83
C SER A 187 14.51 15.05 19.52
N ARG A 188 13.84 14.84 18.37
CA ARG A 188 13.35 13.54 17.90
C ARG A 188 14.40 12.81 17.06
N ALA A 189 15.36 13.54 16.49
CA ALA A 189 16.31 13.02 15.51
C ALA A 189 17.54 12.34 16.16
N ASP A 190 17.37 11.14 16.70
CA ASP A 190 18.45 10.33 17.31
C ASP A 190 18.92 9.14 16.43
N ASN A 191 18.32 8.96 15.24
CA ASN A 191 18.57 7.86 14.32
C ASN A 191 18.83 8.38 12.90
N VAL A 192 19.94 9.10 12.73
CA VAL A 192 20.24 9.87 11.51
C VAL A 192 21.52 9.37 10.84
N LEU A 193 21.50 9.29 9.51
CA LEU A 193 22.69 9.01 8.69
C LEU A 193 23.65 10.20 8.69
N THR A 194 24.94 9.90 8.77
CA THR A 194 26.02 10.89 8.72
C THR A 194 26.80 10.77 7.40
N GLY A 195 27.68 11.73 7.13
CA GLY A 195 28.45 11.81 5.88
C GLY A 195 27.80 12.71 4.84
N THR A 196 28.41 12.75 3.66
CA THR A 196 27.96 13.54 2.51
C THR A 196 26.61 13.04 1.97
N MET A 197 25.86 13.88 1.25
CA MET A 197 24.60 13.47 0.61
C MET A 197 24.77 12.27 -0.33
N ALA A 198 25.93 12.15 -1.00
CA ALA A 198 26.24 11.02 -1.86
C ALA A 198 26.37 9.71 -1.06
N GLU A 199 27.06 9.73 0.08
CA GLU A 199 27.19 8.57 0.97
C GLU A 199 25.85 8.15 1.56
N GLN A 200 25.03 9.13 1.96
CA GLN A 200 23.69 8.87 2.49
C GLN A 200 22.76 8.26 1.43
N MET A 201 22.81 8.76 0.19
CA MET A 201 22.07 8.17 -0.93
C MET A 201 22.50 6.72 -1.19
N GLU A 202 23.81 6.44 -1.21
CA GLU A 202 24.30 5.07 -1.38
C GLU A 202 23.89 4.17 -0.21
N ARG A 203 23.80 4.71 1.00
CA ARG A 203 23.27 3.96 2.15
C ARG A 203 21.81 3.59 1.97
N VAL A 204 20.94 4.51 1.54
CA VAL A 204 19.52 4.21 1.24
C VAL A 204 19.41 3.13 0.16
N ARG A 205 20.22 3.22 -0.91
CA ARG A 205 20.27 2.18 -1.96
C ARG A 205 20.75 0.83 -1.42
N ALA A 206 21.66 0.83 -0.45
CA ALA A 206 22.12 -0.39 0.20
C ALA A 206 21.03 -0.99 1.10
N ASP A 207 20.33 -0.17 1.88
CA ASP A 207 19.22 -0.60 2.74
C ASP A 207 18.07 -1.24 1.93
N ILE A 208 17.72 -0.68 0.76
CA ILE A 208 16.69 -1.27 -0.12
C ILE A 208 17.13 -2.66 -0.63
N ARG A 209 18.41 -2.81 -1.02
CA ARG A 209 18.96 -4.09 -1.48
C ARG A 209 19.02 -5.12 -0.35
N ASP A 210 19.46 -4.69 0.83
CA ASP A 210 19.51 -5.50 2.05
C ASP A 210 18.11 -5.98 2.46
N PHE A 211 17.13 -5.09 2.51
CA PHE A 211 15.74 -5.45 2.79
C PHE A 211 15.19 -6.44 1.78
N LYS A 212 15.40 -6.19 0.48
CA LYS A 212 14.94 -7.11 -0.57
C LYS A 212 15.54 -8.51 -0.39
N LEU A 213 16.83 -8.60 -0.12
CA LEU A 213 17.55 -9.86 0.09
C LEU A 213 17.10 -10.58 1.35
N SER A 214 17.04 -9.88 2.49
CA SER A 214 16.75 -10.46 3.80
C SER A 214 15.29 -10.89 3.98
N SER A 215 14.34 -10.19 3.34
CA SER A 215 12.90 -10.53 3.40
C SER A 215 12.46 -11.53 2.32
N GLY A 216 13.28 -11.73 1.27
CA GLY A 216 12.94 -12.60 0.14
C GLY A 216 11.71 -12.11 -0.64
N VAL A 217 11.55 -10.79 -0.78
CA VAL A 217 10.46 -10.18 -1.57
C VAL A 217 10.89 -9.98 -3.03
N ASP A 218 9.93 -10.12 -3.95
CA ASP A 218 10.18 -10.01 -5.38
C ASP A 218 10.19 -8.54 -5.83
N LYS A 219 9.27 -7.75 -5.26
CA LYS A 219 9.09 -6.32 -5.54
C LYS A 219 9.16 -5.52 -4.23
N VAL A 220 9.79 -4.34 -4.30
CA VAL A 220 9.85 -3.37 -3.20
C VAL A 220 9.21 -2.07 -3.68
N ILE A 221 8.30 -1.53 -2.88
CA ILE A 221 7.76 -0.18 -3.05
C ILE A 221 8.28 0.68 -1.90
N VAL A 222 8.78 1.88 -2.21
CA VAL A 222 9.12 2.88 -1.21
C VAL A 222 8.00 3.91 -1.17
N LEU A 223 7.53 4.25 0.03
CA LEU A 223 6.48 5.26 0.22
C LEU A 223 6.88 6.24 1.31
N TRP A 224 6.78 7.53 1.01
CA TRP A 224 7.05 8.60 1.97
C TRP A 224 5.83 8.89 2.83
N THR A 225 5.98 8.80 4.15
CA THR A 225 4.97 9.16 5.15
C THR A 225 5.59 9.84 6.39
N ALA A 226 6.78 10.43 6.25
CA ALA A 226 7.48 11.17 7.29
C ALA A 226 6.94 12.59 7.45
#